data_AF-A0A2T2U234-F1
#
_entry.id   AF-A0A2T2U234-F1
#
_cell.length_a   1.000
_cell.length_b   1.000
_cell.length_c   1.000
_cell.angle_alpha   90.00
_cell.angle_beta   90.00
_cell.angle_gamma   90.00
#
_symmetry.space_group_name_H-M   'P 1'
#
loop_
_entity.id
_entity.type
_entity.pdbx_description
1 polymer ?
#
loop_
_entity_poly.entity_id
_entity_poly.type
_entity_poly.pdbx_seq_one_letter_code
_entity_poly.pdbx_strand_id
1 'polypeptide(L)'
;MDLSAERGRVPRWIDLADRGGIFYMLGDHRGDLWLCQAPTDTPLKDVTRVQPDGTTQFYDADDGVENRILVLREGPRNALYAADIGPTTYLFRYQPDRDRFINLSRPLPFKYSQNFEVHDLAIDEQGLVWMATTCSPHTSTRRRGRSSRPWPGRRWT
;
A
#
# COMPACT_ATOMS: atom_id res chain seq x y z
N MET A 1 2.56 34.16 -2.28
CA MET A 1 1.37 33.94 -3.12
C MET A 1 0.40 33.15 -2.27
N ASP A 2 -0.67 33.80 -1.82
CA ASP A 2 -1.60 33.23 -0.84
C ASP A 2 -2.70 32.47 -1.57
N LEU A 3 -2.72 31.15 -1.43
CA LEU A 3 -3.70 30.25 -2.06
C LEU A 3 -5.03 30.17 -1.30
N SER A 4 -5.20 30.92 -0.21
CA SER A 4 -6.38 30.82 0.67
C SER A 4 -7.65 31.49 0.12
N ALA A 5 -7.56 32.27 -0.96
CA ALA A 5 -8.63 33.17 -1.35
C ALA A 5 -9.70 32.60 -2.30
N GLU A 6 -9.52 31.43 -2.92
CA GLU A 6 -10.39 31.09 -4.07
C GLU A 6 -11.77 30.53 -3.74
N ARG A 7 -12.08 30.05 -2.51
CA ARG A 7 -13.40 29.44 -2.22
C ARG A 7 -13.96 29.62 -0.79
N GLY A 8 -13.43 30.53 0.02
CA GLY A 8 -13.87 30.67 1.42
C GLY A 8 -13.62 29.44 2.29
N ARG A 9 -12.77 28.51 1.84
CA ARG A 9 -12.34 27.34 2.61
C ARG A 9 -11.14 27.72 3.47
N VAL A 10 -11.29 27.62 4.78
CA VAL A 10 -10.20 27.80 5.72
C VAL A 10 -9.30 26.56 5.64
N PRO A 11 -7.99 26.69 5.31
CA PRO A 11 -7.09 25.56 5.31
C PRO A 11 -6.94 25.00 6.72
N ARG A 12 -6.92 23.67 6.82
CA ARG A 12 -6.62 22.97 8.07
C ARG A 12 -5.21 22.41 8.02
N TRP A 13 -4.47 22.63 9.11
CA TRP A 13 -3.13 22.10 9.30
C TRP A 13 -3.20 20.93 10.27
N ILE A 14 -2.48 19.86 9.96
CA ILE A 14 -2.29 18.69 10.82
C ILE A 14 -0.78 18.51 10.93
N ASP A 15 -0.28 18.53 12.16
CA ASP A 15 1.14 18.34 12.42
C ASP A 15 1.47 16.85 12.43
N LEU A 16 2.41 16.47 11.56
CA LEU A 16 2.94 15.11 11.40
C LEU A 16 4.47 15.13 11.39
N ALA A 17 5.10 16.19 11.91
CA ALA A 17 6.54 16.40 11.81
C ALA A 17 7.36 15.29 12.50
N ASP A 18 6.81 14.67 13.54
CA ASP A 18 7.42 13.54 14.25
C ASP A 18 7.33 12.21 13.49
N ARG A 19 6.71 12.18 12.30
CA ARG A 19 6.45 10.95 11.53
C ARG A 19 7.25 10.82 10.24
N GLY A 20 8.20 11.72 10.02
CA GLY A 20 9.04 11.71 8.82
C GLY A 20 8.28 12.12 7.55
N GLY A 21 8.92 11.87 6.39
CA GLY A 21 8.38 12.30 5.11
C GLY A 21 7.18 11.46 4.66
N ILE A 22 6.12 12.14 4.21
CA ILE A 22 5.01 11.51 3.48
C ILE A 22 5.47 11.28 2.04
N PHE A 23 5.45 10.03 1.58
CA PHE A 23 5.81 9.70 0.20
C PHE A 23 4.64 9.14 -0.62
N TYR A 24 3.51 8.84 0.03
CA TYR A 24 2.29 8.39 -0.63
C TYR A 24 1.03 8.82 0.15
N MET A 25 -0.04 9.14 -0.58
CA MET A 25 -1.33 9.53 -0.01
C MET A 25 -2.50 8.94 -0.81
N LEU A 26 -3.58 8.59 -0.10
CA LEU A 26 -4.83 8.10 -0.68
C LEU A 26 -6.03 8.64 0.11
N GLY A 27 -6.96 9.33 -0.55
CA GLY A 27 -8.29 9.55 0.00
C GLY A 27 -9.20 8.37 -0.31
N ASP A 28 -9.94 7.86 0.67
CA ASP A 28 -10.90 6.76 0.49
C ASP A 28 -12.35 7.25 0.35
N HIS A 29 -13.26 6.30 0.09
CA HIS A 29 -14.70 6.56 -0.04
C HIS A 29 -15.37 7.18 1.21
N ARG A 30 -14.77 7.09 2.41
CA ARG A 30 -15.30 7.68 3.66
C ARG A 30 -14.81 9.10 3.86
N GLY A 31 -13.89 9.55 3.01
CA GLY A 31 -13.18 10.81 3.18
C GLY A 31 -12.02 10.73 4.17
N ASP A 32 -11.64 9.52 4.60
CA ASP A 32 -10.40 9.34 5.36
C ASP A 32 -9.22 9.51 4.39
N LEU A 33 -8.16 10.16 4.86
CA LEU A 33 -6.91 10.32 4.14
C LEU A 33 -5.87 9.38 4.76
N TRP A 34 -5.34 8.48 3.95
CA TRP A 34 -4.32 7.51 4.31
C TRP A 34 -2.95 7.98 3.81
N LEU A 35 -1.95 7.92 4.67
CA LEU A 35 -0.59 8.41 4.42
C LEU A 35 0.40 7.28 4.64
N CYS A 36 1.31 7.04 3.70
CA CYS A 36 2.52 6.27 3.96
C CYS A 36 3.65 7.22 4.32
N GLN A 37 4.34 6.91 5.41
CA GLN A 37 5.39 7.75 5.96
C GLN A 37 6.66 6.94 6.20
N ALA A 38 7.81 7.60 6.20
CA ALA A 38 9.09 6.97 6.51
C ALA A 38 9.61 7.52 7.85
N PRO A 39 9.02 7.12 9.00
CA PRO A 39 9.56 7.51 10.30
C PRO A 39 10.96 6.94 10.47
N THR A 40 11.81 7.67 11.18
CA THR A 40 13.16 7.22 11.54
C THR A 40 13.20 6.42 12.83
N ASP A 41 12.11 6.45 13.60
CA ASP A 41 12.01 5.85 14.93
C ASP A 41 11.50 4.41 14.87
N THR A 42 11.78 3.65 15.93
CA THR A 42 11.31 2.26 16.11
C THR A 42 10.39 2.17 17.34
N PRO A 43 9.24 1.45 17.28
CA PRO A 43 8.70 0.72 16.13
C PRO A 43 8.29 1.64 14.97
N LEU A 44 8.36 1.13 13.73
CA LEU A 44 7.98 1.86 12.52
C LEU A 44 6.48 2.13 12.53
N LYS A 45 6.08 3.39 12.72
CA LYS A 45 4.69 3.85 12.58
C LYS A 45 4.45 4.33 11.16
N ASP A 46 4.13 3.39 10.29
CA ASP A 46 4.37 3.57 8.86
C ASP A 46 3.13 4.08 8.09
N VAL A 47 1.93 3.82 8.63
CA VAL A 47 0.66 4.30 8.06
C VAL A 47 -0.08 5.20 9.02
N THR A 48 -0.53 6.36 8.53
CA THR A 48 -1.40 7.29 9.26
C THR A 48 -2.74 7.41 8.54
N ARG A 49 -3.84 7.21 9.27
CA ARG A 49 -5.19 7.57 8.82
C ARG A 49 -5.60 8.89 9.46
N VAL A 50 -5.97 9.86 8.63
CA VAL A 50 -6.54 11.14 9.02
C VAL A 50 -8.02 11.12 8.67
N GLN A 51 -8.88 11.25 9.66
CA GLN A 51 -10.34 11.27 9.46
C GLN A 51 -10.82 12.65 8.97
N PRO A 52 -12.05 12.78 8.43
CA PRO A 52 -12.60 14.08 7.99
C PRO A 52 -12.64 15.16 9.10
N ASP A 53 -12.79 14.73 10.35
CA ASP A 53 -12.73 15.59 11.53
C ASP A 53 -11.29 15.91 11.97
N GLY A 54 -10.29 15.43 11.21
CA GLY A 54 -8.85 15.55 11.39
C GLY A 54 -8.27 14.82 12.60
N THR A 55 -9.03 13.92 13.22
CA THR A 55 -8.49 12.94 14.16
C THR A 55 -7.52 12.02 13.42
N THR A 56 -6.41 11.65 14.07
CA THR A 56 -5.37 10.80 13.50
C THR A 56 -5.28 9.46 14.21
N GLN A 57 -5.13 8.39 13.42
CA GLN A 57 -4.81 7.04 13.90
C GLN A 57 -3.51 6.58 13.22
N PHE A 58 -2.64 5.94 13.98
CA PHE A 58 -1.37 5.41 13.50
C PHE A 58 -1.43 3.89 13.52
N TYR A 59 -0.81 3.27 12.52
CA TYR A 59 -0.72 1.82 12.42
C TYR A 59 0.74 1.39 12.43
N ASP A 60 1.03 0.41 13.27
CA ASP A 60 2.36 -0.21 13.39
C ASP A 60 2.25 -1.75 13.43
N ALA A 61 3.30 -2.42 13.92
CA ALA A 61 3.37 -3.86 13.99
C ALA A 61 2.24 -4.48 14.83
N ASP A 62 1.80 -3.81 15.90
CA ASP A 62 0.68 -4.31 16.74
C ASP A 62 -0.64 -4.29 15.97
N ASP A 63 -0.75 -3.40 14.97
CA ASP A 63 -1.89 -3.30 14.07
C ASP A 63 -1.72 -4.12 12.77
N GLY A 64 -0.66 -4.93 12.68
CA GLY A 64 -0.37 -5.80 11.54
C GLY A 64 0.40 -5.14 10.40
N VAL A 65 1.00 -3.97 10.62
CA VAL A 65 1.93 -3.32 9.68
C VAL A 65 3.36 -3.65 10.12
N GLU A 66 3.88 -4.77 9.63
CA GLU A 66 5.17 -5.32 10.09
C GLU A 66 6.38 -4.58 9.47
N ASN A 67 6.25 -4.04 8.26
CA ASN A 67 7.31 -3.31 7.58
C ASN A 67 6.73 -2.04 6.91
N ARG A 68 7.50 -1.48 5.98
CA ARG A 68 7.17 -0.20 5.33
C ARG A 68 6.16 -0.36 4.19
N ILE A 69 4.92 0.04 4.43
CA ILE A 69 3.89 0.18 3.40
C ILE A 69 4.29 1.25 2.39
N LEU A 70 4.48 0.84 1.15
CA LEU A 70 4.91 1.72 0.06
C LEU A 70 3.74 2.35 -0.70
N VAL A 71 2.57 1.69 -0.70
CA VAL A 71 1.40 2.10 -1.46
C VAL A 71 0.12 1.57 -0.81
N LEU A 72 -0.95 2.37 -0.84
CA LEU A 72 -2.31 1.92 -0.55
C LEU A 72 -3.21 2.12 -1.77
N ARG A 73 -4.17 1.22 -1.99
CA ARG A 73 -5.24 1.41 -2.98
C ARG A 73 -6.57 0.93 -2.43
N GLU A 74 -7.59 1.73 -2.67
CA GLU A 74 -8.96 1.28 -2.53
C GLU A 74 -9.41 0.57 -3.81
N GLY A 75 -9.92 -0.64 -3.65
CA GLY A 75 -10.52 -1.42 -4.73
C GLY A 75 -12.05 -1.50 -4.61
N PRO A 76 -12.68 -2.40 -5.37
CA PRO A 76 -14.13 -2.57 -5.35
C PRO A 76 -14.67 -2.92 -3.96
N ARG A 77 -15.92 -2.53 -3.72
CA ARG A 77 -16.59 -2.69 -2.41
C ARG A 77 -15.81 -2.05 -1.27
N ASN A 78 -15.10 -0.96 -1.59
CA ASN A 78 -14.41 -0.12 -0.62
C ASN A 78 -13.35 -0.88 0.20
N ALA A 79 -12.74 -1.89 -0.43
CA ALA A 79 -11.70 -2.68 0.19
C ALA A 79 -10.36 -1.95 0.05
N LEU A 80 -9.76 -1.57 1.16
CA LEU A 80 -8.45 -0.94 1.19
C LEU A 80 -7.35 -2.02 1.27
N TYR A 81 -6.43 -1.95 0.32
CA TYR A 81 -5.25 -2.80 0.23
C TYR A 81 -4.00 -1.96 0.42
N ALA A 82 -2.98 -2.57 1.01
CA ALA A 82 -1.67 -1.97 1.21
C ALA A 82 -0.60 -2.93 0.68
N ALA A 83 0.46 -2.39 0.09
CA ALA A 83 1.60 -3.17 -0.36
C ALA A 83 2.87 -2.73 0.36
N ASP A 84 3.74 -3.69 0.63
CA ASP A 84 4.88 -3.57 1.52
C ASP A 84 6.14 -4.19 0.88
N ILE A 85 7.24 -4.05 1.61
CA ILE A 85 8.51 -4.72 1.42
C ILE A 85 8.44 -6.14 1.98
N GLY A 86 9.03 -7.08 1.26
CA GLY A 86 9.29 -8.43 1.72
C GLY A 86 8.50 -9.51 0.98
N PRO A 87 9.10 -10.70 0.77
CA PRO A 87 8.48 -11.76 -0.03
C PRO A 87 7.32 -12.49 0.67
N THR A 88 7.13 -12.27 1.97
CA THR A 88 6.08 -12.89 2.80
C THR A 88 5.11 -11.88 3.39
N THR A 89 5.31 -10.60 3.13
CA THR A 89 4.57 -9.46 3.71
C THR A 89 4.12 -8.47 2.63
N TYR A 90 4.26 -8.77 1.34
CA TYR A 90 4.05 -7.81 0.25
C TYR A 90 2.61 -7.29 0.03
N LEU A 91 1.58 -7.92 0.59
CA LEU A 91 0.17 -7.52 0.38
C LEU A 91 -0.65 -7.66 1.66
N PHE A 92 -1.33 -6.59 2.03
CA PHE A 92 -2.24 -6.53 3.17
C PHE A 92 -3.62 -6.04 2.74
N ARG A 93 -4.62 -6.35 3.56
CA ARG A 93 -5.95 -5.75 3.51
C ARG A 93 -6.32 -5.19 4.87
N TYR A 94 -6.87 -3.98 4.86
CA TYR A 94 -7.41 -3.35 6.06
C TYR A 94 -8.77 -3.97 6.44
N GLN A 95 -8.93 -4.30 7.72
CA GLN A 95 -10.16 -4.83 8.32
C GLN A 95 -10.80 -3.76 9.21
N PRO A 96 -11.84 -3.06 8.72
CA PRO A 96 -12.43 -1.94 9.46
C PRO A 96 -13.14 -2.37 10.76
N ASP A 97 -13.59 -3.62 10.85
CA ASP A 97 -14.24 -4.18 12.04
C ASP A 97 -13.26 -4.38 13.22
N ARG A 98 -11.96 -4.47 12.92
CA ARG A 98 -10.89 -4.70 13.89
C ARG A 98 -9.85 -3.59 13.94
N ASP A 99 -10.06 -2.55 13.13
CA ASP A 99 -9.15 -1.44 12.90
C ASP A 99 -7.68 -1.86 12.71
N ARG A 100 -7.43 -2.85 11.84
CA ARG A 100 -6.08 -3.42 11.63
C ARG A 100 -5.83 -3.88 10.20
N PHE A 101 -4.56 -4.08 9.87
CA PHE A 101 -4.15 -4.74 8.63
C PHE A 101 -3.98 -6.25 8.84
N ILE A 102 -4.35 -7.02 7.81
CA ILE A 102 -4.15 -8.46 7.75
C ILE A 102 -3.31 -8.80 6.53
N ASN A 103 -2.23 -9.55 6.76
CA ASN A 103 -1.35 -10.03 5.71
C ASN A 103 -2.08 -11.06 4.82
N LEU A 104 -2.15 -10.78 3.52
CA LEU A 104 -2.73 -11.65 2.48
C LEU A 104 -1.67 -12.34 1.61
N SER A 105 -0.40 -12.07 1.88
CA SER A 105 0.73 -12.57 1.11
C SER A 105 0.78 -14.09 1.14
N ARG A 106 1.21 -14.68 0.02
CA ARG A 106 1.46 -16.11 -0.11
C ARG A 106 2.90 -16.30 -0.59
N PRO A 107 3.51 -17.48 -0.37
CA PRO A 107 4.83 -17.76 -0.93
C PRO A 107 4.86 -17.49 -2.45
N LEU A 108 5.82 -16.68 -2.88
CA LEU A 108 5.98 -16.36 -4.30
C LEU A 108 6.41 -17.62 -5.08
N PRO A 109 5.78 -17.95 -6.22
CA PRO A 109 6.07 -19.18 -6.97
C PRO A 109 7.32 -19.06 -7.85
N PHE A 110 8.14 -18.04 -7.64
CA PHE A 110 9.33 -17.74 -8.43
C PHE A 110 10.47 -17.29 -7.52
N LYS A 111 11.71 -17.36 -8.03
CA LYS A 111 12.87 -16.83 -7.31
C LYS A 111 12.86 -15.31 -7.35
N TYR A 112 13.06 -14.69 -6.21
CA TYR A 112 13.14 -13.25 -6.03
C TYR A 112 14.50 -12.85 -5.45
N SER A 113 14.89 -11.59 -5.62
CA SER A 113 16.04 -11.00 -4.91
C SER A 113 15.65 -10.70 -3.46
N GLN A 114 16.65 -10.47 -2.60
CA GLN A 114 16.40 -10.15 -1.18
C GLN A 114 15.55 -8.87 -0.99
N ASN A 115 15.53 -7.96 -1.97
CA ASN A 115 14.82 -6.68 -1.91
C ASN A 115 13.53 -6.73 -2.73
N PHE A 116 12.63 -7.66 -2.40
CA PHE A 116 11.31 -7.71 -3.02
C PHE A 116 10.44 -6.58 -2.45
N GLU A 117 10.05 -5.63 -3.29
CA GLU A 117 9.24 -4.48 -2.90
C GLU A 117 8.11 -4.30 -3.91
N VAL A 118 6.94 -3.86 -3.43
CA VAL A 118 5.79 -3.50 -4.28
C VAL A 118 5.59 -1.99 -4.23
N HIS A 119 5.86 -1.31 -5.34
CA HIS A 119 5.78 0.16 -5.40
C HIS A 119 4.44 0.67 -5.92
N ASP A 120 3.66 -0.17 -6.61
CA ASP A 120 2.34 0.22 -7.10
C ASP A 120 1.37 -0.95 -7.09
N LEU A 121 0.10 -0.60 -6.96
CA LEU A 121 -1.05 -1.49 -7.00
C LEU A 121 -2.07 -0.96 -8.01
N ALA A 122 -2.65 -1.87 -8.77
CA ALA A 122 -3.91 -1.63 -9.47
C ALA A 122 -4.89 -2.74 -9.12
N ILE A 123 -6.16 -2.39 -8.92
CA ILE A 123 -7.20 -3.35 -8.53
C ILE A 123 -8.34 -3.18 -9.53
N ASP A 124 -8.72 -4.26 -10.22
CA ASP A 124 -9.85 -4.22 -11.14
C ASP A 124 -11.19 -4.41 -10.45
N GLU A 125 -12.29 -4.23 -11.20
CA GLU A 125 -13.68 -4.39 -10.74
C GLU A 125 -14.00 -5.78 -10.17
N GLN A 126 -13.22 -6.80 -10.55
CA GLN A 126 -13.38 -8.16 -10.03
C GLN A 126 -12.59 -8.40 -8.74
N GLY A 127 -11.82 -7.40 -8.28
CA GLY A 127 -10.95 -7.49 -7.11
C GLY A 127 -9.58 -8.13 -7.42
N LEU A 128 -9.20 -8.22 -8.69
CA LEU A 128 -7.88 -8.71 -9.07
C LEU A 128 -6.83 -7.66 -8.78
N VAL A 129 -5.86 -8.03 -7.94
CA VAL A 129 -4.74 -7.15 -7.57
C VAL A 129 -3.55 -7.39 -8.51
N TRP A 130 -3.14 -6.32 -9.18
CA TRP A 130 -1.94 -6.21 -10.00
C TRP A 130 -0.88 -5.44 -9.22
N MET A 131 0.36 -5.93 -9.23
CA MET A 131 1.46 -5.38 -8.43
C MET A 131 2.64 -5.01 -9.33
N ALA A 132 3.15 -3.78 -9.21
CA ALA A 132 4.43 -3.39 -9.80
C ALA A 132 5.54 -3.61 -8.78
N THR A 133 6.47 -4.51 -9.07
CA THR A 133 7.49 -4.96 -8.11
C THR A 133 8.90 -4.67 -8.60
N THR A 134 9.86 -4.52 -7.68
CA THR A 134 11.30 -4.43 -8.01
C THR A 134 11.84 -5.69 -8.68
N CYS A 135 11.16 -6.82 -8.52
CA CYS A 135 11.60 -8.10 -9.07
C CYS A 135 11.15 -8.25 -10.53
N SER A 136 12.11 -8.32 -11.45
CA SER A 136 11.86 -8.88 -12.77
C SER A 136 11.90 -10.41 -12.70
N PRO A 137 10.97 -11.15 -13.32
CA PRO A 137 11.08 -12.60 -13.39
C PRO A 137 12.35 -12.98 -14.13
N HIS A 138 13.32 -13.58 -13.42
CA HIS A 138 14.51 -14.12 -14.06
C HIS A 138 14.11 -15.36 -14.86
N THR A 139 13.89 -15.19 -16.16
CA THR A 139 13.78 -16.33 -17.08
C THR A 139 15.17 -16.89 -17.30
N SER A 140 15.60 -17.85 -16.49
CA SER A 140 16.67 -18.77 -16.88
C SER A 140 16.12 -19.76 -17.90
N THR A 141 15.76 -19.25 -19.09
CA THR A 141 15.45 -20.11 -20.23
C THR A 141 16.72 -20.82 -20.67
N ARG A 142 16.89 -22.07 -20.23
CA ARG A 142 17.63 -23.05 -21.02
C ARG A 142 16.83 -23.25 -22.30
N ARG A 143 17.24 -22.54 -23.37
CA ARG A 143 16.60 -22.56 -24.71
C ARG A 143 16.25 -23.99 -25.13
N ARG A 144 14.95 -24.31 -25.18
CA ARG A 144 14.34 -25.16 -26.22
C ARG A 144 12.90 -24.71 -26.44
N GLY A 145 12.58 -24.30 -27.67
CA GLY A 145 11.22 -24.20 -28.20
C GLY A 145 10.40 -22.97 -27.80
N ARG A 146 10.18 -22.08 -28.77
CA ARG A 146 9.31 -20.89 -28.74
C ARG A 146 7.85 -21.21 -28.38
N SER A 147 7.25 -20.40 -27.51
CA SER A 147 5.86 -19.93 -27.60
C SER A 147 5.61 -18.84 -26.56
N SER A 148 5.60 -17.57 -26.98
CA SER A 148 5.25 -16.43 -26.13
C SER A 148 3.73 -16.28 -26.06
N ARG A 149 3.12 -16.72 -24.95
CA ARG A 149 1.79 -16.28 -24.53
C ARG A 149 1.95 -15.28 -23.38
N PRO A 150 1.21 -14.16 -23.35
CA PRO A 150 1.19 -13.26 -22.20
C PRO A 150 0.63 -13.96 -20.96
N TRP A 151 1.15 -13.59 -19.79
CA TRP A 151 0.76 -14.15 -18.49
C TRP A 151 -0.69 -13.77 -18.14
N PRO A 152 -1.57 -14.73 -17.77
CA PRO A 152 -2.88 -14.40 -17.25
C PRO A 152 -2.76 -13.87 -15.81
N GLY A 153 -3.39 -12.73 -15.53
CA GLY A 153 -3.54 -12.22 -14.17
C GLY A 153 -4.20 -13.26 -13.26
N ARG A 154 -3.74 -13.37 -12.00
CA ARG A 154 -4.22 -14.37 -11.03
C ARG A 154 -5.24 -13.77 -10.07
N ARG A 155 -6.48 -14.28 -10.10
CA ARG A 155 -7.54 -13.94 -9.14
C ARG A 155 -7.11 -14.24 -7.69
N TRP A 156 -7.12 -13.22 -6.85
CA TRP A 156 -7.06 -13.35 -5.40
C TRP A 156 -8.51 -13.34 -4.89
N THR A 157 -9.04 -14.52 -4.56
CA THR A 157 -10.36 -14.69 -3.93
C THR A 157 -10.19 -15.05 -2.47
#